data_AF-A0A086MCB9-F1
#
_entry.id   AF-A0A086MCB9-F1
#
_cell.length_a   1.000
_cell.length_b   1.000
_cell.length_c   1.000
_cell.angle_alpha   90.00
_cell.angle_beta   90.00
_cell.angle_gamma   90.00
#
_symmetry.space_group_name_H-M   'P 1'
#
loop_
_entity.id
_entity.type
_entity.pdbx_description
1 polymer ?
#
loop_
_entity_poly.entity_id
_entity_poly.type
_entity_poly.pdbx_seq_one_letter_code
_entity_poly.pdbx_strand_id
1 'polypeptide(L)'
;MRNHVTVLIAGLLILTPSMAMAAVCKLENATFRPKYAAEHFEIRSSRVDGVPGFGVTVRKTNETFRFRVDADRGTGAGTITSVPDAAGQDPRIRTNYQLLDGKGLKTTPAGEVGHVSFLDLGRAFVDSRMRTSRNVEPYTSPPSGLWHVTDCRLK
;
A
#
# COMPACT_ATOMS: atom_id res chain seq x y z
N MET A 1 50.31 -26.51 37.37
CA MET A 1 50.03 -25.24 36.64
C MET A 1 48.82 -25.48 35.75
N ARG A 2 47.89 -24.53 35.76
CA ARG A 2 46.48 -24.67 35.44
C ARG A 2 46.18 -24.15 34.03
N ASN A 3 45.35 -24.90 33.31
CA ASN A 3 44.47 -24.52 32.18
C ASN A 3 45.08 -23.92 30.92
N HIS A 4 44.79 -24.54 29.77
CA HIS A 4 44.07 -23.87 28.66
C HIS A 4 43.25 -24.91 27.88
N VAL A 5 41.93 -24.88 28.05
CA VAL A 5 40.98 -25.52 27.13
C VAL A 5 40.46 -24.43 26.21
N THR A 6 40.88 -24.47 24.95
CA THR A 6 40.46 -23.54 23.91
C THR A 6 39.13 -24.04 23.34
N VAL A 7 38.01 -23.43 23.75
CA VAL A 7 36.70 -23.69 23.15
C VAL A 7 36.54 -22.72 21.97
N LEU A 8 36.59 -23.24 20.74
CA LEU A 8 36.27 -22.50 19.53
C LEU A 8 34.73 -22.50 19.36
N ILE A 9 34.08 -21.39 19.71
CA ILE A 9 32.66 -21.17 19.40
C ILE A 9 32.59 -20.64 17.97
N ALA A 10 32.38 -21.54 17.00
CA ALA A 10 32.00 -21.16 15.64
C ALA A 10 30.51 -20.80 15.64
N GLY A 11 30.21 -19.54 15.97
CA GLY A 11 28.89 -18.95 15.82
C GLY A 11 28.53 -18.84 14.34
N LEU A 12 27.76 -19.80 13.83
CA LEU A 12 27.15 -19.73 12.51
C LEU A 12 26.06 -18.64 12.56
N LEU A 13 26.45 -17.40 12.26
CA LEU A 13 25.55 -16.29 12.00
C LEU A 13 24.67 -16.68 10.79
N ILE A 14 23.45 -17.14 11.09
CA ILE A 14 22.37 -17.20 10.12
C ILE A 14 22.09 -15.75 9.72
N LEU A 15 22.67 -15.33 8.59
CA LEU A 15 22.30 -14.14 7.86
C LEU A 15 20.83 -14.32 7.42
N THR A 16 19.90 -13.99 8.32
CA THR A 16 18.56 -13.65 7.88
C THR A 16 18.72 -12.45 6.95
N PRO A 17 18.21 -12.51 5.71
CA PRO A 17 18.19 -11.32 4.88
C PRO A 17 17.35 -10.30 5.63
N SER A 18 18.01 -9.30 6.20
CA SER A 18 17.36 -8.08 6.63
C SER A 18 16.74 -7.51 5.37
N MET A 19 15.46 -7.82 5.15
CA MET A 19 14.63 -7.07 4.22
C MET A 19 14.61 -5.65 4.78
N ALA A 20 15.60 -4.85 4.36
CA ALA A 20 15.54 -3.41 4.52
C ALA A 20 14.30 -3.00 3.73
N MET A 21 13.16 -2.88 4.42
CA MET A 21 11.94 -2.38 3.83
C MET A 21 12.28 -1.02 3.25
N ALA A 22 12.07 -0.84 1.96
CA ALA A 22 12.37 0.43 1.34
C ALA A 22 11.53 1.51 2.04
N ALA A 23 12.18 2.44 2.73
CA ALA A 23 11.50 3.47 3.50
C ALA A 23 10.82 4.50 2.59
N VAL A 24 11.26 4.60 1.33
CA VAL A 24 10.72 5.48 0.30
C VAL A 24 10.91 4.89 -1.11
N CYS A 25 10.01 5.21 -2.04
CA CYS A 25 10.09 4.85 -3.46
C CYS A 25 9.64 6.01 -4.36
N LYS A 26 9.94 5.92 -5.66
CA LYS A 26 9.12 6.59 -6.67
C LYS A 26 7.70 6.04 -6.67
N LEU A 27 6.71 6.93 -6.82
CA LEU A 27 5.30 6.57 -6.70
C LEU A 27 4.94 5.42 -7.65
N GLU A 28 5.39 5.43 -8.90
CA GLU A 28 5.04 4.42 -9.91
C GLU A 28 5.55 3.00 -9.61
N ASN A 29 6.47 2.86 -8.66
CA ASN A 29 7.14 1.61 -8.29
C ASN A 29 6.75 1.12 -6.89
N ALA A 30 5.92 1.88 -6.18
CA ALA A 30 5.65 1.67 -4.76
C ALA A 30 4.56 0.62 -4.51
N THR A 31 4.79 -0.21 -3.50
CA THR A 31 3.76 -1.04 -2.86
C THR A 31 3.57 -0.59 -1.42
N PHE A 32 2.32 -0.35 -1.04
CA PHE A 32 1.94 0.15 0.26
C PHE A 32 1.11 -0.88 1.04
N ARG A 33 1.29 -0.91 2.35
CA ARG A 33 0.45 -1.69 3.28
C ARG A 33 0.07 -0.84 4.49
N PRO A 34 -1.11 -1.06 5.07
CA PRO A 34 -1.49 -0.36 6.29
C PRO A 34 -0.64 -0.87 7.47
N LYS A 35 -0.47 -0.06 8.50
CA LYS A 35 0.25 -0.49 9.72
C LYS A 35 -0.42 -1.68 10.41
N TYR A 36 -1.75 -1.70 10.42
CA TYR A 36 -2.56 -2.76 11.02
C TYR A 36 -3.26 -3.55 9.92
N ALA A 37 -3.37 -4.88 10.08
CA ALA A 37 -3.93 -5.79 9.07
C ALA A 37 -3.15 -5.77 7.74
N ALA A 38 -1.83 -5.60 7.80
CA ALA A 38 -0.94 -5.53 6.63
C ALA A 38 -0.95 -6.81 5.77
N GLU A 39 -1.26 -7.94 6.39
CA GLU A 39 -1.42 -9.25 5.78
C GLU A 39 -2.69 -9.37 4.92
N HIS A 40 -3.66 -8.48 5.13
CA HIS A 40 -4.97 -8.53 4.46
C HIS A 40 -5.09 -7.56 3.30
N PHE A 41 -4.28 -6.51 3.27
CA PHE A 41 -4.44 -5.44 2.32
C PHE A 41 -3.13 -4.96 1.72
N GLU A 42 -3.18 -4.65 0.43
CA GLU A 42 -2.06 -4.10 -0.31
C GLU A 42 -2.54 -3.07 -1.33
N ILE A 43 -1.80 -1.98 -1.46
CA ILE A 43 -1.97 -1.03 -2.55
C ILE A 43 -0.72 -1.08 -3.39
N ARG A 44 -0.88 -1.41 -4.66
CA ARG A 44 0.22 -1.32 -5.63
C ARG A 44 0.00 -0.13 -6.54
N SER A 45 1.00 0.72 -6.66
CA SER A 45 1.01 1.71 -7.71
C SER A 45 1.18 1.03 -9.07
N SER A 46 0.36 1.43 -10.02
CA SER A 46 0.28 0.85 -11.35
C SER A 46 -0.08 1.93 -12.35
N ARG A 47 -0.21 1.54 -13.62
CA ARG A 47 -0.87 2.37 -14.61
C ARG A 47 -2.22 1.75 -14.94
N VAL A 48 -3.26 2.58 -14.98
CA VAL A 48 -4.60 2.21 -15.43
C VAL A 48 -4.88 3.04 -16.67
N ASP A 49 -5.11 2.42 -17.81
CA ASP A 49 -5.32 3.09 -19.10
C ASP A 49 -4.20 4.10 -19.46
N GLY A 50 -2.94 3.76 -19.14
CA GLY A 50 -1.78 4.61 -19.40
C GLY A 50 -1.56 5.76 -18.41
N VAL A 51 -2.51 6.04 -17.51
CA VAL A 51 -2.39 7.05 -16.45
C VAL A 51 -2.00 6.43 -15.10
N PRO A 52 -1.40 7.18 -14.16
CA PRO A 52 -1.14 6.69 -12.82
C PRO A 52 -2.42 6.13 -12.16
N GLY A 53 -2.27 5.00 -11.47
CA GLY A 53 -3.39 4.31 -10.85
C GLY A 53 -2.97 3.51 -9.62
N PHE A 54 -3.93 3.20 -8.77
CA PHE A 54 -3.73 2.29 -7.65
C PHE A 54 -4.52 1.01 -7.87
N GLY A 55 -3.89 -0.13 -7.60
CA GLY A 55 -4.56 -1.42 -7.44
C GLY A 55 -4.64 -1.73 -5.95
N VAL A 56 -5.85 -1.74 -5.39
CA VAL A 56 -6.09 -2.18 -4.00
C VAL A 56 -6.46 -3.65 -4.05
N THR A 57 -5.68 -4.51 -3.40
CA THR A 57 -5.97 -5.94 -3.28
C THR A 57 -6.42 -6.25 -1.86
N VAL A 58 -7.61 -6.85 -1.74
CA VAL A 58 -8.14 -7.45 -0.51
C VAL A 58 -7.80 -8.93 -0.54
N ARG A 59 -6.76 -9.32 0.18
CA ARG A 59 -6.17 -10.66 0.11
C ARG A 59 -7.12 -11.75 0.62
N LYS A 60 -7.92 -11.45 1.65
CA LYS A 60 -8.89 -12.39 2.23
C LYS A 60 -9.90 -12.89 1.19
N THR A 61 -10.37 -12.01 0.31
CA THR A 61 -11.39 -12.30 -0.70
C THR A 61 -10.83 -12.46 -2.11
N ASN A 62 -9.52 -12.25 -2.27
CA ASN A 62 -8.84 -12.17 -3.56
C ASN A 62 -9.46 -11.13 -4.53
N GLU A 63 -10.11 -10.09 -3.99
CA GLU A 63 -10.67 -9.01 -4.79
C GLU A 63 -9.58 -7.98 -5.09
N THR A 64 -9.51 -7.52 -6.34
CA THR A 64 -8.65 -6.39 -6.73
C THR A 64 -9.49 -5.28 -7.33
N PHE A 65 -9.36 -4.10 -6.72
CA PHE A 65 -10.06 -2.88 -7.13
C PHE A 65 -9.06 -1.96 -7.80
N ARG A 66 -9.38 -1.52 -9.02
CA ARG A 66 -8.53 -0.60 -9.78
C ARG A 66 -9.04 0.82 -9.62
N PHE A 67 -8.12 1.75 -9.45
CA PHE A 67 -8.42 3.16 -9.27
C PHE A 67 -7.60 4.00 -10.23
N ARG A 68 -8.26 4.96 -10.86
CA ARG A 68 -7.59 6.08 -11.50
C ARG A 68 -7.19 7.09 -10.43
N VAL A 69 -5.97 7.61 -10.55
CA VAL A 69 -5.45 8.63 -9.64
C VAL A 69 -5.50 9.98 -10.34
N ASP A 70 -6.15 10.94 -9.72
CA ASP A 70 -6.04 12.36 -10.06
C ASP A 70 -5.17 13.02 -8.97
N ALA A 71 -4.02 13.55 -9.37
CA ALA A 71 -3.00 14.04 -8.46
C ALA A 71 -2.66 15.49 -8.78
N ASP A 72 -2.74 16.36 -7.79
CA ASP A 72 -2.11 17.66 -7.84
C ASP A 72 -0.58 17.46 -7.80
N ARG A 73 0.07 17.80 -8.92
CA ARG A 73 1.52 17.61 -9.10
C ARG A 73 2.35 18.50 -8.18
N GLY A 74 1.81 19.62 -7.72
CA GLY A 74 2.49 20.57 -6.83
C GLY A 74 2.39 20.20 -5.35
N THR A 75 1.36 19.45 -4.94
CA THR A 75 1.08 19.20 -3.52
C THR A 75 1.08 17.71 -3.13
N GLY A 76 0.97 16.81 -4.11
CA GLY A 76 0.78 15.37 -3.89
C GLY A 76 -0.53 15.02 -3.19
N ALA A 77 -1.46 15.97 -3.06
CA ALA A 77 -2.84 15.69 -2.71
C ALA A 77 -3.58 15.23 -3.97
N GLY A 78 -4.66 14.48 -3.78
CA GLY A 78 -5.47 14.05 -4.92
C GLY A 78 -6.69 13.26 -4.53
N THR A 79 -7.33 12.71 -5.55
CA THR A 79 -8.49 11.83 -5.43
C THR A 79 -8.23 10.54 -6.19
N ILE A 80 -8.67 9.41 -5.63
CA ILE A 80 -8.80 8.17 -6.38
C ILE A 80 -10.26 7.90 -6.70
N THR A 81 -10.52 7.38 -7.90
CA THR A 81 -11.86 6.98 -8.35
C THR A 81 -11.79 5.56 -8.91
N SER A 82 -12.71 4.69 -8.50
CA SER A 82 -12.77 3.32 -9.00
C SER A 82 -12.98 3.29 -10.50
N VAL A 83 -12.39 2.28 -11.13
CA VAL A 83 -12.58 1.97 -12.55
C VAL A 83 -13.42 0.70 -12.64
N PRO A 84 -14.34 0.60 -13.61
CA PRO A 84 -15.08 -0.62 -13.86
C PRO A 84 -14.17 -1.84 -14.02
N ASP A 85 -14.63 -2.99 -13.54
CA ASP A 85 -13.98 -4.27 -13.78
C ASP A 85 -14.21 -4.77 -15.22
N ALA A 86 -13.68 -5.95 -15.55
CA ALA A 86 -13.83 -6.54 -16.88
C ALA A 86 -15.29 -6.89 -17.23
N ALA A 87 -16.16 -7.05 -16.23
CA ALA A 87 -17.59 -7.28 -16.42
C ALA A 87 -18.39 -5.95 -16.48
N GLY A 88 -17.71 -4.79 -16.41
CA GLY A 88 -18.32 -3.47 -16.43
C GLY A 88 -18.91 -3.02 -15.09
N GLN A 89 -18.67 -3.77 -14.00
CA GLN A 89 -19.16 -3.39 -12.67
C GLN A 89 -18.25 -2.32 -12.05
N ASP A 90 -18.84 -1.17 -11.72
CA ASP A 90 -18.14 -0.07 -11.04
C ASP A 90 -18.49 -0.04 -9.54
N PRO A 91 -17.50 -0.20 -8.63
CA PRO A 91 -17.69 -0.05 -7.19
C PRO A 91 -18.21 1.33 -6.75
N ARG A 92 -18.04 2.36 -7.59
CA ARG A 92 -18.34 3.78 -7.32
C ARG A 92 -17.67 4.27 -6.03
N ILE A 93 -16.41 3.91 -5.86
CA ILE A 93 -15.57 4.33 -4.73
C ILE A 93 -14.79 5.56 -5.16
N ARG A 94 -14.89 6.64 -4.37
CA ARG A 94 -14.11 7.86 -4.54
C ARG A 94 -13.62 8.32 -3.19
N THR A 95 -12.32 8.61 -3.05
CA THR A 95 -11.73 9.05 -1.77
C THR A 95 -10.51 9.94 -2.03
N ASN A 96 -10.26 10.87 -1.10
CA ASN A 96 -9.11 11.76 -1.17
C ASN A 96 -7.87 11.11 -0.53
N TYR A 97 -6.70 11.45 -1.04
CA TYR A 97 -5.43 11.01 -0.52
C TYR A 97 -4.38 12.13 -0.48
N GLN A 98 -3.32 11.89 0.29
CA GLN A 98 -2.13 12.73 0.36
C GLN A 98 -0.87 11.85 0.33
N LEU A 99 0.07 12.17 -0.56
CA LEU A 99 1.41 11.58 -0.57
C LEU A 99 2.28 12.22 0.50
N LEU A 100 3.04 11.38 1.20
CA LEU A 100 4.02 11.83 2.20
C LEU A 100 5.38 11.15 1.96
N ASP A 101 6.46 11.86 2.30
CA ASP A 101 7.82 11.32 2.29
C ASP A 101 8.05 10.33 3.45
N GLY A 102 9.28 9.83 3.58
CA GLY A 102 9.67 8.90 4.65
C GLY A 102 9.58 9.50 6.07
N LYS A 103 9.52 10.83 6.21
CA LYS A 103 9.37 11.54 7.48
C LYS A 103 7.90 11.89 7.77
N GLY A 104 6.97 11.54 6.88
CA GLY A 104 5.55 11.87 7.01
C GLY A 104 5.21 13.31 6.61
N LEU A 105 6.11 14.02 5.93
CA LEU A 105 5.87 15.36 5.40
C LEU A 105 5.28 15.27 3.99
N LYS A 106 4.49 16.27 3.59
CA LYS A 106 3.91 16.31 2.24
C LYS A 106 4.99 16.25 1.17
N THR A 107 4.77 15.41 0.16
CA THR A 107 5.66 15.25 -1.00
C THR A 107 4.85 15.30 -2.28
N THR A 108 5.52 15.33 -3.43
CA THR A 108 4.88 15.36 -4.75
C THR A 108 4.97 13.99 -5.44
N PRO A 109 4.20 13.74 -6.52
CA PRO A 109 4.31 12.49 -7.27
C PRO A 109 5.70 12.22 -7.87
N ALA A 110 6.46 13.29 -8.17
CA ALA A 110 7.84 13.18 -8.67
C ALA A 110 8.87 12.98 -7.54
N GLY A 111 8.48 13.27 -6.30
CA GLY A 111 9.29 13.11 -5.10
C GLY A 111 9.46 11.65 -4.67
N GLU A 112 10.22 11.47 -3.60
CA GLU A 112 10.27 10.19 -2.89
C GLU A 112 9.05 10.10 -1.96
N VAL A 113 8.34 8.98 -2.05
CA VAL A 113 7.12 8.70 -1.29
C VAL A 113 7.42 7.58 -0.31
N GLY A 114 7.19 7.82 0.98
CA GLY A 114 7.24 6.80 2.03
C GLY A 114 5.85 6.36 2.50
N HIS A 115 4.84 7.22 2.30
CA HIS A 115 3.48 6.95 2.74
C HIS A 115 2.43 7.50 1.78
N VAL A 116 1.25 6.90 1.83
CA VAL A 116 0.02 7.49 1.32
C VAL A 116 -1.02 7.49 2.43
N SER A 117 -1.66 8.64 2.64
CA SER A 117 -2.74 8.80 3.61
C SER A 117 -4.07 8.90 2.88
N PHE A 118 -5.03 8.01 3.16
CA PHE A 118 -6.39 8.10 2.63
C PHE A 118 -7.35 8.62 3.70
N LEU A 119 -8.21 9.58 3.36
CA LEU A 119 -9.15 10.16 4.33
C LEU A 119 -10.30 9.20 4.66
N ASP A 120 -10.97 8.66 3.64
CA ASP A 120 -12.27 8.03 3.75
C ASP A 120 -12.38 6.67 3.02
N LEU A 121 -11.24 6.07 2.65
CA LEU A 121 -11.16 4.79 1.92
C LEU A 121 -12.01 3.69 2.57
N GLY A 122 -11.88 3.46 3.87
CA GLY A 122 -12.61 2.38 4.54
C GLY A 122 -14.11 2.57 4.53
N ARG A 123 -14.59 3.81 4.77
CA ARG A 123 -16.00 4.15 4.67
C ARG A 123 -16.51 3.94 3.24
N ALA A 124 -15.78 4.41 2.24
CA ALA A 124 -16.18 4.28 0.84
C ALA A 124 -16.29 2.82 0.39
N PHE A 125 -15.42 1.93 0.91
CA PHE A 125 -15.53 0.49 0.67
C PHE A 125 -16.72 -0.16 1.37
N VAL A 126 -17.01 0.21 2.62
CA VAL A 126 -18.20 -0.25 3.34
C VAL A 126 -19.46 0.16 2.58
N ASP A 127 -19.56 1.42 2.17
CA ASP A 127 -20.70 1.93 1.41
C ASP A 127 -20.89 1.17 0.08
N SER A 128 -19.79 0.86 -0.63
CA SER A 128 -19.82 0.07 -1.86
C SER A 128 -20.35 -1.35 -1.65
N ARG A 129 -19.89 -2.04 -0.60
CA ARG A 129 -20.33 -3.40 -0.25
C ARG A 129 -21.80 -3.43 0.14
N MET A 130 -22.25 -2.48 0.95
CA MET A 130 -23.65 -2.35 1.34
C MET A 130 -24.56 -2.14 0.12
N ARG A 131 -24.17 -1.30 -0.85
CA ARG A 131 -24.92 -1.11 -2.10
C ARG A 131 -25.01 -2.37 -2.96
N THR A 132 -24.00 -3.23 -2.91
CA THR A 132 -23.90 -4.44 -3.73
C THR A 132 -24.34 -5.71 -2.99
N SER A 133 -24.94 -5.56 -1.79
CA SER A 133 -25.32 -6.67 -0.91
C SER A 133 -24.19 -7.67 -0.65
N ARG A 134 -22.93 -7.21 -0.69
CA ARG A 134 -21.76 -8.01 -0.32
C ARG A 134 -21.55 -7.93 1.19
N ASN A 135 -21.11 -9.02 1.81
CA ASN A 135 -20.80 -9.06 3.24
C ASN A 135 -19.78 -7.97 3.64
N VAL A 136 -20.06 -7.31 4.76
CA VAL A 136 -19.15 -6.41 5.46
C VAL A 136 -18.58 -7.17 6.66
N GLU A 137 -17.54 -7.95 6.40
CA GLU A 137 -16.84 -8.72 7.42
C GLU A 137 -15.51 -8.05 7.80
N PRO A 138 -14.89 -8.46 8.92
CA PRO A 138 -13.52 -8.10 9.19
C PRO A 138 -12.62 -8.42 7.99
N TYR A 139 -11.74 -7.46 7.69
CA TYR A 139 -10.71 -7.55 6.65
C TYR A 139 -11.22 -7.63 5.21
N THR A 140 -12.49 -7.31 4.95
CA THR A 140 -13.02 -7.17 3.58
C THR A 140 -12.99 -5.73 3.08
N SER A 141 -12.90 -4.75 3.98
CA SER A 141 -12.79 -3.32 3.64
C SER A 141 -11.42 -2.79 4.08
N PRO A 142 -10.61 -2.22 3.17
CA PRO A 142 -9.31 -1.64 3.50
C PRO A 142 -9.46 -0.47 4.47
N PRO A 143 -8.50 -0.24 5.39
CA PRO A 143 -8.59 0.87 6.34
C PRO A 143 -8.32 2.22 5.67
N SER A 144 -8.96 3.27 6.20
CA SER A 144 -8.51 4.66 6.00
C SER A 144 -7.22 4.94 6.78
N GLY A 145 -6.59 6.08 6.50
CA GLY A 145 -5.39 6.54 7.20
C GLY A 145 -4.11 6.21 6.45
N LEU A 146 -3.03 6.00 7.21
CA LEU A 146 -1.67 5.85 6.69
C LEU A 146 -1.39 4.44 6.18
N TRP A 147 -0.84 4.39 4.97
CA TRP A 147 -0.28 3.21 4.35
C TRP A 147 1.19 3.47 4.05
N HIS A 148 2.04 2.54 4.45
CA HIS A 148 3.49 2.65 4.41
C HIS A 148 4.02 1.93 3.19
N VAL A 149 5.03 2.50 2.54
CA VAL A 149 5.80 1.75 1.55
C VAL A 149 6.43 0.52 2.21
N THR A 150 6.34 -0.60 1.51
CA THR A 150 6.89 -1.89 1.94
C THR A 150 7.79 -2.53 0.90
N ASP A 151 7.67 -2.14 -0.37
CA ASP A 151 8.45 -2.65 -1.49
C ASP A 151 8.57 -1.57 -2.59
N CYS A 152 9.76 -1.48 -3.20
CA CYS A 152 9.99 -0.72 -4.43
C CYS A 152 10.34 -1.70 -5.55
N ARG A 153 9.41 -1.94 -6.47
CA ARG A 153 9.73 -2.75 -7.64
C ARG A 153 10.25 -1.86 -8.74
N LEU A 154 11.56 -1.91 -8.99
CA LEU A 154 12.12 -1.45 -10.25
C LEU A 154 11.49 -2.34 -11.34
N LYS A 155 10.69 -1.73 -12.22
CA LYS A 155 10.27 -2.37 -13.46
C LYS A 155 11.43 -2.44 -14.44
#